data_AF-A0A2T4GFM2-F1
#
_entry.id   AF-A0A2T4GFM2-F1
#
_cell.length_a   1.000
_cell.length_b   1.000
_cell.length_c   1.000
_cell.angle_alpha   90.00
_cell.angle_beta   90.00
_cell.angle_gamma   90.00
#
_symmetry.space_group_name_H-M   'P 1'
#
loop_
_entity.id
_entity.type
_entity.pdbx_description
1 polymer ?
#
loop_
_entity_poly.entity_id
_entity_poly.type
_entity_poly.pdbx_seq_one_letter_code
_entity_poly.pdbx_strand_id
1 'polypeptide(L)'
;MTLIAMIKVSDIRSPHLVEHAIKSVPANGSPSRRNGETFTCRTWVKDALVALHDNGAIVLPTDIETMEKKSIQYGMRYCRTSESGGGATVPNDAF
;
A
#
# COMPACT_ATOMS: atom_id res chain seq x y z
N MET A 1 13.75 -3.21 17.31
CA MET A 1 13.87 -2.02 16.45
C MET A 1 12.99 -2.28 15.23
N THR A 2 12.07 -1.37 14.90
CA THR A 2 11.08 -1.58 13.83
C THR A 2 11.28 -0.51 12.78
N LEU A 3 11.54 -0.90 11.53
CA LEU A 3 11.63 0.01 10.40
C LEU A 3 10.23 0.23 9.82
N ILE A 4 9.84 1.49 9.66
CA ILE A 4 8.59 1.89 9.01
C ILE A 4 8.94 2.60 7.70
N ALA A 5 8.44 2.07 6.58
CA ALA A 5 8.50 2.74 5.29
C ALA A 5 7.14 3.39 5.00
N MET A 6 7.13 4.71 4.82
CA MET A 6 5.95 5.44 4.36
C MET A 6 6.13 5.80 2.90
N ILE A 7 5.15 5.44 2.08
CA ILE A 7 5.21 5.65 0.63
C ILE A 7 3.91 6.31 0.19
N LYS A 8 4.01 7.48 -0.43
CA LYS A 8 2.87 8.13 -1.07
C LYS A 8 2.54 7.38 -2.36
N VAL A 9 1.33 6.83 -2.42
CA VAL A 9 0.85 6.06 -3.57
C VAL A 9 0.16 6.96 -4.59
N SER A 10 -0.78 7.79 -4.13
CA SER A 10 -1.62 8.66 -4.96
C SER A 10 -2.26 9.71 -4.08
N ASP A 11 -2.71 10.79 -4.69
CA ASP A 11 -3.66 11.71 -4.07
C ASP A 11 -5.07 11.13 -4.08
N ILE A 12 -5.85 11.46 -3.04
CA ILE A 12 -7.25 11.07 -2.90
C ILE A 12 -8.12 12.07 -3.64
N ARG A 13 -9.03 11.57 -4.49
CA ARG A 13 -9.97 12.41 -5.23
C ARG A 13 -11.23 12.76 -4.45
N SER A 14 -11.76 11.81 -3.68
CA SER A 14 -12.99 11.99 -2.89
C SER A 14 -12.97 11.11 -1.64
N PRO A 15 -13.10 11.68 -0.42
CA PRO A 15 -13.19 10.92 0.82
C PRO A 15 -14.34 9.91 0.85
N HIS A 16 -15.48 10.24 0.22
CA HIS A 16 -16.64 9.33 0.17
C HIS A 16 -16.36 8.09 -0.66
N LEU A 17 -15.65 8.23 -1.79
CA LEU A 17 -15.24 7.09 -2.60
C LEU A 17 -14.24 6.20 -1.85
N VAL A 18 -13.37 6.81 -1.05
CA VAL A 18 -12.42 6.08 -0.20
C VAL A 18 -13.15 5.22 0.83
N GLU A 19 -14.08 5.83 1.57
CA GLU A 19 -14.84 5.12 2.59
C GLU A 19 -15.67 3.98 1.99
N HIS A 20 -16.36 4.24 0.88
CA HIS A 20 -17.14 3.23 0.16
C HIS A 20 -16.27 2.05 -0.30
N ALA A 21 -15.14 2.34 -0.97
CA ALA A 21 -14.24 1.32 -1.46
C ALA A 21 -13.65 0.46 -0.33
N ILE A 22 -13.17 1.07 0.75
CA ILE A 22 -12.59 0.34 1.89
C ILE A 22 -13.64 -0.56 2.54
N LYS A 23 -14.86 -0.07 2.77
CA LYS A 23 -15.94 -0.86 3.37
C LYS A 23 -16.37 -2.05 2.51
N SER A 24 -16.15 -1.99 1.19
CA SER A 24 -16.46 -3.08 0.26
C SER A 24 -15.50 -4.28 0.37
N VAL A 25 -14.32 -4.10 0.95
CA VAL A 25 -13.29 -5.14 1.05
C VAL A 25 -13.43 -5.88 2.38
N PRO A 26 -13.78 -7.19 2.37
CA PRO A 26 -14.04 -7.92 3.60
C PRO A 26 -12.78 -8.10 4.45
N ALA A 27 -12.85 -7.74 5.72
CA ALA A 27 -11.80 -7.95 6.73
C ALA A 27 -12.12 -9.13 7.67
N ASN A 28 -12.91 -10.10 7.19
CA ASN A 28 -13.46 -11.20 8.00
C ASN A 28 -12.61 -12.48 8.00
N GLY A 29 -11.36 -12.42 7.53
CA GLY A 29 -10.48 -13.58 7.41
C GLY A 29 -10.69 -14.44 6.16
N SER A 30 -11.66 -14.09 5.29
CA SER A 30 -11.83 -14.80 4.01
C SER A 30 -10.66 -14.51 3.06
N PRO A 31 -10.26 -15.46 2.20
CA PRO A 31 -9.26 -15.22 1.17
C PRO A 31 -9.59 -14.02 0.27
N SER A 32 -8.55 -13.47 -0.36
CA SER A 32 -8.68 -12.38 -1.31
C SER A 32 -9.69 -12.71 -2.40
N ARG A 33 -10.63 -11.80 -2.64
CA ARG A 33 -11.56 -11.92 -3.78
C ARG A 33 -10.87 -11.67 -5.13
N ARG A 34 -9.71 -11.02 -5.11
CA ARG A 34 -8.96 -10.64 -6.31
C ARG A 34 -8.18 -11.82 -6.88
N ASN A 35 -7.53 -12.61 -6.02
CA ASN A 35 -6.61 -13.67 -6.47
C ASN A 35 -6.68 -14.96 -5.64
N GLY A 36 -7.56 -15.06 -4.64
CA GLY A 36 -7.69 -16.25 -3.79
C GLY A 36 -6.59 -16.44 -2.76
N GLU A 37 -5.64 -15.50 -2.62
CA GLU A 37 -4.59 -15.58 -1.59
C GLU A 37 -5.18 -15.60 -0.18
N THR A 38 -4.54 -16.36 0.71
CA THR A 38 -4.90 -16.40 2.13
C THR A 38 -4.96 -14.99 2.73
N PHE A 39 -5.96 -14.77 3.58
CA PHE A 39 -6.09 -13.51 4.29
C PHE A 39 -4.86 -13.20 5.14
N THR A 40 -4.27 -12.05 4.88
CA THR A 40 -3.30 -11.38 5.75
C THR A 40 -3.58 -9.89 5.70
N CYS A 41 -3.13 -9.11 6.69
CA CYS A 41 -3.25 -7.65 6.63
C CYS A 41 -2.63 -7.09 5.34
N ARG A 42 -1.54 -7.70 4.86
CA ARG A 42 -0.87 -7.34 3.62
C ARG A 42 -1.75 -7.60 2.40
N THR A 43 -2.35 -8.79 2.31
CA THR A 43 -3.28 -9.14 1.23
C THR A 43 -4.49 -8.21 1.24
N TRP A 44 -5.05 -7.92 2.42
CA TRP A 44 -6.18 -7.01 2.57
C TRP A 44 -5.86 -5.59 2.12
N VAL A 45 -4.67 -5.05 2.48
CA VAL A 45 -4.24 -3.72 2.03
C VAL A 45 -4.09 -3.68 0.50
N LYS A 46 -3.55 -4.74 -0.12
CA LYS A 46 -3.47 -4.82 -1.59
C LYS A 46 -4.86 -4.79 -2.23
N ASP A 47 -5.79 -5.57 -1.71
CA ASP A 47 -7.16 -5.60 -2.21
C ASP A 47 -7.88 -4.26 -2.00
N ALA A 48 -7.65 -3.59 -0.87
CA ALA A 48 -8.18 -2.26 -0.60
C ALA A 48 -7.63 -1.20 -1.57
N LEU A 49 -6.32 -1.22 -1.87
CA LEU A 49 -5.70 -0.31 -2.82
C LEU A 49 -6.24 -0.51 -4.25
N VAL A 50 -6.43 -1.76 -4.66
CA VAL A 50 -7.06 -2.09 -5.95
C VAL A 50 -8.53 -1.63 -5.97
N ALA A 51 -9.30 -1.91 -4.91
CA ALA A 51 -10.68 -1.44 -4.83
C ALA A 51 -10.78 0.10 -4.88
N LEU A 52 -9.86 0.82 -4.22
CA LEU A 52 -9.78 2.27 -4.29
C LEU A 52 -9.49 2.77 -5.70
N HIS A 53 -8.63 2.07 -6.44
CA HIS A 53 -8.34 2.37 -7.84
C HIS A 53 -9.55 2.17 -8.74
N ASP A 54 -10.20 1.00 -8.62
CA ASP A 54 -11.32 0.59 -9.47
C ASP A 54 -12.56 1.47 -9.24
N ASN A 55 -12.75 1.97 -8.01
CA ASN A 55 -13.80 2.94 -7.68
C ASN A 55 -13.43 4.39 -8.08
N GLY A 56 -12.24 4.62 -8.65
CA GLY A 56 -11.76 5.93 -9.05
C GLY A 56 -11.43 6.87 -7.87
N ALA A 57 -11.30 6.33 -6.64
CA ALA A 57 -10.93 7.10 -5.46
C ALA A 57 -9.46 7.56 -5.50
N ILE A 58 -8.60 6.74 -6.12
CA ILE A 58 -7.17 6.99 -6.37
C ILE A 58 -6.78 6.49 -7.76
N VAL A 59 -5.58 6.84 -8.23
CA VAL A 59 -4.96 6.21 -9.40
C VAL A 59 -3.68 5.53 -8.96
N LEU A 60 -3.62 4.20 -9.06
CA LEU A 60 -2.36 3.51 -8.80
C LEU A 60 -1.37 3.83 -9.92
N PRO A 61 -0.12 4.19 -9.59
CA PRO A 61 0.89 4.55 -10.59
C PRO A 61 1.42 3.33 -11.36
N THR A 62 1.25 2.13 -10.81
CA THR A 62 1.65 0.84 -11.41
C THR A 62 0.83 -0.29 -10.78
N ASP A 63 1.03 -1.54 -11.20
CA ASP A 63 0.33 -2.69 -10.63
C ASP A 63 0.69 -2.93 -9.15
N ILE A 64 -0.24 -3.51 -8.39
CA ILE A 64 -0.11 -3.61 -6.93
C ILE A 64 1.04 -4.53 -6.49
N GLU A 65 1.37 -5.54 -7.30
CA GLU A 65 2.51 -6.43 -7.09
C GLU A 65 3.85 -5.70 -7.26
N THR A 66 3.98 -4.91 -8.32
CA THR A 66 5.15 -4.03 -8.55
C THR A 66 5.28 -3.01 -7.43
N MET A 67 4.16 -2.44 -6.96
CA MET A 67 4.18 -1.54 -5.83
C MET A 67 4.69 -2.19 -4.54
N GLU A 68 4.21 -3.40 -4.21
CA GLU A 68 4.71 -4.17 -3.05
C GLU A 68 6.22 -4.39 -3.16
N LYS A 69 6.69 -4.84 -4.33
CA LYS A 69 8.11 -5.11 -4.57
C LYS A 69 8.98 -3.86 -4.40
N LYS A 70 8.60 -2.73 -5.02
CA LYS A 70 9.31 -1.45 -4.87
C LYS A 70 9.32 -0.99 -3.41
N SER A 71 8.20 -1.15 -2.70
CA SER A 71 8.08 -0.76 -1.29
C SER A 71 9.07 -1.49 -0.38
N ILE A 72 9.22 -2.81 -0.58
CA ILE A 72 10.20 -3.63 0.13
C ILE A 72 11.63 -3.18 -0.23
N GLN A 73 11.90 -2.92 -1.52
CA GLN A 73 13.22 -2.47 -1.97
C GLN A 73 13.63 -1.14 -1.33
N TYR A 74 12.72 -0.16 -1.22
CA TYR A 74 13.01 1.09 -0.53
C TYR A 74 13.25 0.90 0.96
N GLY A 75 12.45 0.07 1.62
CA GLY A 75 12.69 -0.29 3.02
C GLY A 75 14.09 -0.86 3.22
N MET A 76 14.47 -1.85 2.42
CA MET A 76 15.81 -2.47 2.49
C MET A 76 16.95 -1.51 2.11
N ARG A 77 16.72 -0.61 1.16
CA ARG A 77 17.73 0.36 0.71
C ARG A 77 18.07 1.38 1.80
N TYR A 78 17.06 1.85 2.55
CA TYR A 78 17.22 2.93 3.50
C TYR A 78 17.29 2.47 4.96
N CYS A 79 17.03 1.18 5.27
CA CYS A 79 17.02 0.65 6.63
C CYS A 79 18.27 1.04 7.42
N ARG A 80 19.46 0.80 6.86
CA ARG A 80 20.73 1.06 7.54
C ARG A 80 20.89 2.52 7.94
N THR A 81 20.48 3.44 7.07
CA THR A 81 20.61 4.89 7.32
C THR A 81 19.61 5.33 8.40
N SER A 82 18.37 4.84 8.33
CA SER A 82 17.35 5.13 9.33
C SER A 82 17.74 4.60 10.71
N GLU A 83 18.27 3.38 10.76
CA GLU A 83 18.66 2.68 12.00
C GLU A 83 19.92 3.26 12.64
N SER A 84 20.81 3.90 11.87
CA SER A 84 22.00 4.57 12.37
C SER A 84 21.76 6.03 12.82
N GLY A 85 20.49 6.45 12.96
CA GLY A 85 20.13 7.80 13.43
C GLY A 85 20.04 8.86 12.33
N GLY A 86 20.06 8.46 11.04
CA GLY A 86 19.89 9.38 9.92
C GLY A 86 18.48 9.96 9.76
N GLY A 87 17.50 9.47 10.54
CA GLY A 87 16.12 9.95 10.52
C GLY A 87 15.29 9.37 9.35
N ALA A 88 14.14 9.99 9.10
CA ALA A 88 13.23 9.55 8.03
C ALA A 88 13.81 9.89 6.65
N THR A 89 13.84 8.91 5.74
CA THR A 89 14.18 9.13 4.33
C THR A 89 12.90 9.30 3.52
N VAL A 90 12.79 10.39 2.75
CA VAL A 90 11.64 10.67 1.89
C VAL A 90 12.07 10.56 0.42
N PRO A 91 11.64 9.52 -0.32
CA PRO A 91 11.81 9.45 -1.75
C PRO A 91 10.79 10.35 -2.44
N ASN A 92 11.25 11.37 -3.17
CA ASN A 92 10.41 12.06 -4.15
C ASN A 92 10.31 11.13 -5.37
N ASP A 93 9.10 10.74 -5.76
CA ASP A 93 8.80 9.83 -6.89
C ASP A 93 9.19 8.36 -6.65
N ALA A 94 8.52 7.72 -5.69
CA ALA A 94 8.70 6.29 -5.43
C ALA A 94 8.18 5.37 -6.55
N PHE A 95 7.41 5.90 -7.51
CA PHE A 95 6.73 5.11 -8.54
C PHE A 95 6.94 5.64 -9.93
#